data_AF-A0AAV6UGD9-F1
#
_entry.id   AF-A0AAV6UGD9-F1
#
_cell.length_a   1.000
_cell.length_b   1.000
_cell.length_c   1.000
_cell.angle_alpha   90.00
_cell.angle_beta   90.00
_cell.angle_gamma   90.00
#
_symmetry.space_group_name_H-M   'P 1'
#
loop_
_entity.id
_entity.type
_entity.pdbx_description
1 polymer ?
#
loop_
_entity_poly.entity_id
_entity_poly.type
_entity_poly.pdbx_seq_one_letter_code
_entity_poly.pdbx_strand_id
1 'polypeptide(L)'
;MGIQTIIMANPPDEEETTPSKDEDSPSAGSPGSGGAVLVRKTMDSKKSSPTNGVGEGEEELPPVDTIEACDKAAERLRELSNHLNHGEIPMDVLQQTVGYAVSVLEAIYLDETKRLLDEDDELSEVQPDAVPPEVREWLASTFTRQMSTTRRKSEDKLRFRSVAHAIRAGIMVDRIYRRLSSSSNLQMPAQIAQILKNSEDWSFDVFTLNSAASGQCLRYMGHYLLNRFGLIQKFKIPTAALENFLVQIEAGYERYRNPYHNNMHAADVTQTVAYLLCQAGLANWLTDIEIFATLFAAIIHDYEHTGTTNSFHVMSGSETALLYNDRAVLENYHISQSFQLLKLEENSILANLSKEEYREFRNLVIEMVLATDMSSHFQQIKTMKQLLCHSDFSAMDKAKVLSLMLHCCDISHPAKDWNLHFRWTQKLMEEFFRQVSFRSLFV
;
A
#
# COMPACT_ATOMS: atom_id res chain seq x y z
N MET A 1 -0.27 5.93 -15.88
CA MET A 1 -1.65 6.06 -16.39
C MET A 1 -2.60 5.89 -15.22
N GLY A 2 -2.64 6.90 -14.36
CA GLY A 2 -3.48 6.93 -13.17
C GLY A 2 -4.61 7.93 -13.37
N ILE A 3 -5.75 7.60 -12.75
CA ILE A 3 -6.79 8.51 -12.26
C ILE A 3 -7.33 9.50 -13.30
N GLN A 4 -8.10 8.99 -14.25
CA GLN A 4 -9.24 9.70 -14.80
C GLN A 4 -10.20 8.66 -15.36
N THR A 5 -11.49 8.82 -15.07
CA THR A 5 -12.65 8.06 -15.61
C THR A 5 -13.19 6.92 -14.74
N ILE A 6 -13.86 7.24 -13.62
CA ILE A 6 -15.12 6.56 -13.21
C ILE A 6 -16.02 7.58 -12.48
N ILE A 7 -16.56 8.54 -13.22
CA ILE A 7 -17.84 9.18 -12.89
C ILE A 7 -18.57 9.33 -14.23
N MET A 8 -19.85 8.98 -14.27
CA MET A 8 -20.77 8.87 -15.43
C MET A 8 -20.88 7.45 -16.01
N ALA A 9 -21.65 6.61 -15.34
CA ALA A 9 -22.45 5.58 -16.01
C ALA A 9 -23.90 5.78 -15.55
N ASN A 10 -24.68 6.51 -16.35
CA ASN A 10 -26.14 6.52 -16.21
C ASN A 10 -26.70 5.13 -16.60
N PRO A 11 -27.78 4.67 -15.95
CA PRO A 11 -28.45 3.44 -16.34
C PRO A 11 -29.10 3.59 -17.73
N PRO A 12 -29.28 2.50 -18.49
CA PRO A 12 -29.99 2.57 -19.77
C PRO A 12 -31.49 2.66 -19.51
N ASP A 13 -32.12 3.71 -20.03
CA ASP A 13 -33.58 3.84 -20.11
C ASP A 13 -34.13 2.88 -21.17
N GLU A 14 -35.19 2.18 -20.80
CA GLU A 14 -36.12 1.52 -21.70
C GLU A 14 -36.89 2.60 -22.48
N GLU A 15 -37.05 2.45 -23.80
CA GLU A 15 -38.38 2.39 -24.45
C GLU A 15 -38.32 2.30 -25.98
N GLU A 16 -39.17 1.40 -26.46
CA GLU A 16 -40.04 1.47 -27.64
C GLU A 16 -39.53 1.52 -29.08
N THR A 17 -40.26 0.70 -29.85
CA THR A 17 -40.12 0.29 -31.22
C THR A 17 -40.82 1.20 -32.25
N THR A 18 -40.11 1.45 -33.36
CA THR A 18 -40.58 1.58 -34.78
C THR A 18 -41.25 2.89 -35.28
N PRO A 19 -41.32 3.16 -36.62
CA PRO A 19 -40.44 2.80 -37.75
C PRO A 19 -40.11 3.94 -38.77
N SER A 20 -39.09 3.66 -39.59
CA SER A 20 -38.72 4.12 -40.96
C SER A 20 -39.45 5.26 -41.69
N LYS A 21 -38.67 6.11 -42.38
CA LYS A 21 -38.90 6.53 -43.79
C LYS A 21 -37.68 7.28 -44.42
N ASP A 22 -37.11 6.62 -45.42
CA ASP A 22 -36.57 7.02 -46.75
C ASP A 22 -36.16 8.47 -47.12
N GLU A 23 -35.01 8.50 -47.82
CA GLU A 23 -34.56 9.33 -48.98
C GLU A 23 -34.50 10.88 -48.77
N ASP A 24 -33.43 11.62 -49.11
CA ASP A 24 -32.79 11.72 -50.41
C ASP A 24 -31.52 12.59 -50.35
N SER A 25 -30.60 12.40 -51.30
CA SER A 25 -29.39 13.24 -51.52
C SER A 25 -29.68 14.34 -52.56
N PRO A 26 -28.86 15.40 -52.71
CA PRO A 26 -27.75 15.29 -53.67
C PRO A 26 -26.46 16.10 -53.35
N SER A 27 -25.46 15.77 -54.17
CA SER A 27 -24.04 16.12 -54.23
C SER A 27 -23.62 17.60 -54.35
N ALA A 28 -22.42 17.92 -53.85
CA ALA A 28 -21.19 18.26 -54.61
C ALA A 28 -20.36 19.41 -53.98
N GLY A 29 -19.04 19.20 -53.81
CA GLY A 29 -18.06 20.30 -53.70
C GLY A 29 -16.90 20.10 -52.70
N SER A 30 -15.85 19.38 -53.09
CA SER A 30 -14.46 19.50 -52.58
C SER A 30 -13.82 20.84 -53.05
N PRO A 31 -12.66 21.35 -52.53
CA PRO A 31 -11.49 20.60 -52.07
C PRO A 31 -10.71 21.15 -50.86
N GLY A 32 -9.75 20.36 -50.36
CA GLY A 32 -8.65 20.86 -49.53
C GLY A 32 -8.08 19.86 -48.53
N SER A 33 -7.20 18.98 -48.99
CA SER A 33 -6.45 17.99 -48.20
C SER A 33 -5.43 18.63 -47.24
N GLY A 34 -5.38 18.16 -45.99
CA GLY A 34 -4.33 18.49 -45.02
C GLY A 34 -4.12 17.36 -44.01
N GLY A 35 -3.62 16.21 -44.47
CA GLY A 35 -3.20 15.11 -43.62
C GLY A 35 -1.76 15.32 -43.13
N ALA A 36 -1.57 15.42 -41.81
CA ALA A 36 -0.25 15.39 -41.19
C ALA A 36 0.23 13.94 -41.12
N VAL A 37 1.09 13.55 -42.07
CA VAL A 37 1.83 12.29 -42.07
C VAL A 37 3.13 12.47 -41.29
N LEU A 38 3.34 11.54 -40.36
CA LEU A 38 4.56 11.27 -39.63
C LEU A 38 5.73 11.05 -40.60
N VAL A 39 6.70 11.98 -40.66
CA VAL A 39 7.94 11.80 -41.42
C VAL A 39 9.12 11.73 -40.47
N ARG A 40 9.66 10.50 -40.32
CA ARG A 40 11.02 10.22 -39.87
C ARG A 40 12.00 11.10 -40.66
N LYS A 41 12.73 11.98 -39.98
CA LYS A 41 13.91 12.62 -40.57
C LYS A 41 15.16 11.84 -40.18
N THR A 42 15.73 11.23 -41.22
CA THR A 42 17.01 10.54 -41.28
C THR A 42 18.16 11.46 -40.86
N MET A 43 19.14 10.88 -40.16
CA MET A 43 20.44 11.48 -39.90
C MET A 43 21.13 11.85 -41.20
N ASP A 44 21.58 13.10 -41.30
CA ASP A 44 22.42 13.57 -42.40
C ASP A 44 23.83 13.81 -41.88
N SER A 45 24.75 13.00 -42.39
CA SER A 45 26.16 12.99 -42.06
C SER A 45 26.84 14.21 -42.71
N LYS A 46 27.24 15.22 -41.91
CA LYS A 46 28.17 16.26 -42.38
C LYS A 46 29.58 16.02 -41.83
N LYS A 47 30.48 15.86 -42.80
CA LYS A 47 31.93 15.70 -42.68
C LYS A 47 32.58 16.82 -41.87
N SER A 48 33.53 16.41 -41.05
CA SER A 48 34.55 17.20 -40.36
C SER A 48 35.39 18.07 -41.31
N SER A 49 35.72 19.27 -40.87
CA SER A 49 36.95 20.00 -41.25
C SER A 49 37.69 20.37 -39.97
N PRO A 50 39.03 20.25 -39.89
CA PRO A 50 39.77 20.46 -38.66
C PRO A 50 40.14 21.93 -38.51
N THR A 51 39.79 22.55 -37.38
CA THR A 51 40.38 23.82 -36.95
C THR A 51 41.09 23.60 -35.64
N ASN A 52 42.43 23.51 -35.73
CA ASN A 52 43.32 23.74 -34.62
C ASN A 52 43.07 25.15 -34.06
N GLY A 53 42.73 25.22 -32.79
CA GLY A 53 42.62 26.46 -32.03
C GLY A 53 42.56 26.11 -30.56
N VAL A 54 43.73 26.02 -29.92
CA VAL A 54 43.85 26.12 -28.47
C VAL A 54 43.42 27.54 -28.12
N GLY A 55 42.17 27.70 -27.74
CA GLY A 55 41.58 28.94 -27.25
C GLY A 55 41.23 28.76 -25.79
N GLU A 56 42.09 29.29 -24.92
CA GLU A 56 41.73 29.63 -23.55
C GLU A 56 40.53 30.58 -23.59
N GLY A 57 39.35 30.06 -23.27
CA GLY A 57 38.15 30.82 -23.00
C GLY A 57 37.39 30.07 -21.94
N GLU A 58 37.26 30.66 -20.75
CA GLU A 58 36.31 30.20 -19.75
C GLU A 58 34.92 30.31 -20.37
N GLU A 59 34.45 29.23 -21.00
CA GLU A 59 33.07 29.08 -21.46
C GLU A 59 32.21 29.13 -20.18
N GLU A 60 31.51 30.25 -19.98
CA GLU A 60 30.64 30.46 -18.82
C GLU A 60 29.55 29.40 -18.83
N LEU A 61 29.64 28.43 -17.90
CA LEU A 61 28.73 27.31 -17.85
C LEU A 61 27.35 27.78 -17.35
N PRO A 62 26.25 27.31 -17.96
CA PRO A 62 24.93 27.66 -17.49
C PRO A 62 24.72 27.23 -16.03
N PRO A 63 23.95 27.98 -15.23
CA PRO A 63 23.62 27.59 -13.86
C PRO A 63 23.01 26.19 -13.80
N VAL A 64 23.44 25.38 -12.83
CA VAL A 64 23.15 23.93 -12.75
C VAL A 64 21.67 23.58 -12.57
N ASP A 65 20.85 24.55 -12.19
CA ASP A 65 19.41 24.48 -11.97
C ASP A 65 18.57 24.80 -13.21
N THR A 66 19.19 24.96 -14.38
CA THR A 66 18.51 25.30 -15.64
C THR A 66 18.34 24.11 -16.58
N ILE A 67 17.31 24.16 -17.43
CA ILE A 67 17.08 23.15 -18.48
C ILE A 67 18.26 23.11 -19.46
N GLU A 68 18.86 24.27 -19.74
CA GLU A 68 20.02 24.42 -20.62
C GLU A 68 21.28 23.72 -20.07
N ALA A 69 21.41 23.60 -18.75
CA ALA A 69 22.52 22.87 -18.12
C ALA A 69 22.47 21.35 -18.37
N CYS A 70 21.27 20.77 -18.51
CA CYS A 70 21.10 19.36 -18.84
C CYS A 70 21.65 19.03 -20.23
N ASP A 71 21.25 19.85 -21.22
CA ASP A 71 21.67 19.69 -22.60
C ASP A 71 23.17 19.94 -22.76
N LYS A 72 23.71 20.97 -22.08
CA LYS A 72 25.14 21.28 -22.09
C LYS A 72 25.99 20.21 -21.38
N ALA A 73 25.50 19.63 -20.28
CA ALA A 73 26.16 18.51 -19.60
C ALA A 73 26.18 17.26 -20.49
N ALA A 74 25.07 16.95 -21.17
CA ALA A 74 24.99 15.82 -22.10
C ALA A 74 25.88 16.00 -23.33
N GLU A 75 25.98 17.21 -23.86
CA GLU A 75 26.88 17.57 -24.96
C GLU A 75 28.35 17.33 -24.57
N ARG A 76 28.79 17.88 -23.43
CA ARG A 76 30.17 17.71 -22.97
C ARG A 76 30.53 16.26 -22.62
N LEU A 77 29.61 15.48 -22.06
CA LEU A 77 29.83 14.05 -21.82
C LEU A 77 29.98 13.25 -23.14
N ARG A 78 29.28 13.63 -24.21
CA ARG A 78 29.45 13.02 -25.54
C ARG A 78 30.79 13.38 -26.16
N GLU A 79 31.21 14.64 -26.05
CA GLU A 79 32.54 15.09 -26.50
C GLU A 79 33.66 14.38 -25.75
N LEU A 80 33.51 14.26 -24.43
CA LEU A 80 34.42 13.49 -23.57
C LEU A 80 34.48 12.02 -23.99
N SER A 81 33.35 11.38 -24.24
CA SER A 81 33.31 9.99 -24.72
C SER A 81 33.99 9.82 -26.08
N ASN A 82 33.81 10.79 -27.00
CA ASN A 82 34.49 10.80 -28.29
C ASN A 82 36.00 10.96 -28.14
N HIS A 83 36.47 11.85 -27.26
CA HIS A 83 37.91 12.04 -27.02
C HIS A 83 38.56 10.86 -26.29
N LEU A 84 37.84 10.16 -25.40
CA LEU A 84 38.31 8.93 -24.75
C LEU A 84 38.63 7.83 -25.77
N ASN A 85 37.85 7.75 -26.85
CA ASN A 85 38.06 6.78 -27.93
C ASN A 85 39.29 7.08 -28.80
N HIS A 86 39.83 8.30 -28.76
CA HIS A 86 40.96 8.74 -29.59
C HIS A 86 42.29 8.89 -28.81
N GLY A 87 42.27 8.61 -27.50
CA GLY A 87 43.48 8.33 -26.73
C GLY A 87 44.35 9.54 -26.39
N GLU A 88 43.78 10.53 -25.68
CA GLU A 88 44.40 11.33 -24.60
C GLU A 88 43.45 12.49 -24.25
N ILE A 89 42.92 12.52 -23.02
CA ILE A 89 42.17 13.67 -22.49
C ILE A 89 42.92 14.23 -21.29
N PRO A 90 43.17 15.55 -21.25
CA PRO A 90 43.69 16.23 -20.08
C PRO A 90 42.81 15.97 -18.84
N MET A 91 43.43 15.55 -17.74
CA MET A 91 42.73 15.09 -16.52
C MET A 91 41.89 16.18 -15.85
N ASP A 92 42.27 17.45 -16.04
CA ASP A 92 41.54 18.65 -15.64
C ASP A 92 40.21 18.80 -16.40
N VAL A 93 40.21 18.62 -17.72
CA VAL A 93 38.99 18.67 -18.55
C VAL A 93 38.04 17.53 -18.20
N LEU A 94 38.59 16.35 -17.91
CA LEU A 94 37.82 15.20 -17.41
C LEU A 94 37.15 15.52 -16.06
N GLN A 95 37.91 16.03 -15.09
CA GLN A 95 37.38 16.38 -13.77
C GLN A 95 36.33 17.48 -13.84
N GLN A 96 36.55 18.53 -14.63
CA GLN A 96 35.61 19.63 -14.76
C GLN A 96 34.31 19.20 -15.44
N THR A 97 34.41 18.40 -16.52
CA THR A 97 33.23 17.91 -17.24
C THR A 97 32.39 16.96 -16.41
N VAL A 98 33.04 16.00 -15.74
CA VAL A 98 32.35 15.06 -14.85
C VAL A 98 31.79 15.78 -13.62
N GLY A 99 32.55 16.69 -13.01
CA GLY A 99 32.11 17.45 -11.85
C GLY A 99 30.90 18.34 -12.15
N TYR A 100 30.88 19.00 -13.31
CA TYR A 100 29.72 19.79 -13.74
C TYR A 100 28.50 18.90 -14.01
N ALA A 101 28.66 17.78 -14.72
CA ALA A 101 27.56 16.85 -14.98
C ALA A 101 26.98 16.25 -13.68
N VAL A 102 27.83 15.92 -12.70
CA VAL A 102 27.40 15.48 -11.37
C VAL A 102 26.59 16.58 -10.68
N SER A 103 27.06 17.83 -10.70
CA SER A 103 26.37 18.96 -10.06
C SER A 103 25.00 19.23 -10.70
N VAL A 104 24.88 19.12 -12.03
CA VAL A 104 23.60 19.24 -12.76
C VAL A 104 22.67 18.09 -12.39
N LEU A 105 23.17 16.84 -12.35
CA LEU A 105 22.36 15.68 -11.96
C LEU A 105 21.91 15.76 -10.49
N GLU A 106 22.76 16.25 -9.59
CA GLU A 106 22.40 16.50 -8.19
C GLU A 106 21.33 17.58 -8.07
N ALA A 107 21.43 18.67 -8.85
CA ALA A 107 20.43 19.73 -8.87
C ALA A 107 19.07 19.22 -9.38
N ILE A 108 19.04 18.44 -10.47
CA ILE A 108 17.82 17.81 -11.00
C ILE A 108 17.24 16.83 -9.98
N TYR A 109 18.09 15.99 -9.37
CA TYR A 109 17.64 15.04 -8.36
C TYR A 109 17.04 15.76 -7.15
N LEU A 110 17.64 16.86 -6.69
CA LEU A 110 17.12 17.66 -5.58
C LEU A 110 15.83 18.38 -5.95
N ASP A 111 15.70 18.93 -7.16
CA ASP A 111 14.47 19.59 -7.63
C ASP A 111 13.32 18.60 -7.79
N GLU A 112 13.58 17.43 -8.39
CA GLU A 112 12.60 16.34 -8.51
C GLU A 112 12.21 15.79 -7.12
N THR A 113 13.19 15.61 -6.23
CA THR A 113 12.93 15.21 -4.84
C THR A 113 12.10 16.27 -4.12
N LYS A 114 12.35 17.56 -4.37
CA LYS A 114 11.60 18.66 -3.76
C LYS A 114 10.17 18.74 -4.32
N ARG A 115 9.96 18.54 -5.62
CA ARG A 115 8.63 18.38 -6.22
C ARG A 115 7.84 17.25 -5.58
N LEU A 116 8.47 16.08 -5.42
CA LEU A 116 7.85 14.90 -4.77
C LEU A 116 7.60 15.10 -3.26
N LEU A 117 8.23 16.10 -2.64
CA LEU A 117 8.08 16.48 -1.24
C LEU A 117 7.05 17.59 -1.00
N ASP A 118 6.85 18.46 -1.99
CA ASP A 118 5.95 19.62 -1.97
C ASP A 118 4.52 19.28 -2.46
N GLU A 119 4.24 18.04 -2.87
CA GLU A 119 2.88 17.48 -3.13
C GLU A 119 1.97 17.41 -1.88
N ASP A 120 2.37 17.98 -0.73
CA ASP A 120 1.48 18.21 0.43
C ASP A 120 0.24 19.04 0.04
N ASP A 121 0.25 19.67 -1.14
CA ASP A 121 -0.85 20.47 -1.71
C ASP A 121 -1.65 19.74 -2.80
N GLU A 122 -1.58 18.41 -2.96
CA GLU A 122 -2.42 17.67 -3.93
C GLU A 122 -3.93 17.72 -3.61
N LEU A 123 -4.34 18.15 -2.40
CA LEU A 123 -5.75 18.50 -2.12
C LEU A 123 -6.14 19.88 -2.68
N SER A 124 -5.17 20.77 -2.94
CA SER A 124 -5.40 22.08 -3.55
C SER A 124 -5.44 22.04 -5.08
N GLU A 125 -4.80 21.03 -5.69
CA GLU A 125 -4.76 20.85 -7.15
C GLU A 125 -5.99 20.15 -7.73
N VAL A 126 -6.87 19.59 -6.88
CA VAL A 126 -8.21 19.17 -7.31
C VAL A 126 -9.02 20.42 -7.61
N GLN A 127 -9.37 20.63 -8.89
CA GLN A 127 -10.33 21.67 -9.31
C GLN A 127 -11.49 21.70 -8.30
N PRO A 128 -11.85 22.85 -7.70
CA PRO A 128 -12.86 22.94 -6.65
C PRO A 128 -14.20 22.28 -6.99
N ASP A 129 -14.47 22.11 -8.30
CA ASP A 129 -15.69 21.53 -8.87
C ASP A 129 -15.63 20.00 -9.08
N ALA A 130 -14.46 19.36 -8.95
CA ALA A 130 -14.29 17.92 -9.26
C ALA A 130 -14.69 16.98 -8.09
N VAL A 131 -14.74 17.50 -6.86
CA VAL A 131 -15.08 16.74 -5.66
C VAL A 131 -16.13 17.52 -4.86
N PRO A 132 -17.33 16.95 -4.62
CA PRO A 132 -18.38 17.60 -3.84
C PRO A 132 -17.86 18.08 -2.47
N PRO A 133 -18.33 19.24 -1.95
CA PRO A 133 -17.89 19.78 -0.66
C PRO A 133 -17.98 18.78 0.49
N GLU A 134 -19.01 17.94 0.49
CA GLU A 134 -19.25 16.91 1.50
C GLU A 134 -18.15 15.85 1.52
N VAL A 135 -17.65 15.46 0.34
CA VAL A 135 -16.55 14.50 0.20
C VAL A 135 -15.24 15.13 0.68
N ARG A 136 -15.02 16.41 0.39
CA ARG A 136 -13.83 17.14 0.85
C ARG A 136 -13.79 17.27 2.38
N GLU A 137 -14.92 17.60 2.99
CA GLU A 137 -15.04 17.68 4.46
C GLU A 137 -14.84 16.30 5.11
N TRP A 138 -15.42 15.25 4.52
CA TRP A 138 -15.19 13.89 4.98
C TRP A 138 -13.72 13.48 4.90
N LEU A 139 -13.04 13.76 3.78
CA LEU A 139 -11.60 13.52 3.61
C LEU A 139 -10.77 14.26 4.67
N ALA A 140 -11.06 15.53 4.92
CA ALA A 140 -10.38 16.30 5.95
C ALA A 140 -10.59 15.66 7.34
N SER A 141 -11.83 15.31 7.68
CA SER A 141 -12.16 14.71 8.99
C SER A 141 -11.56 13.33 9.22
N THR A 142 -11.36 12.54 8.15
CA THR A 142 -10.92 11.14 8.23
C THR A 142 -9.40 11.01 8.12
N PHE A 143 -8.76 11.84 7.29
CA PHE A 143 -7.35 11.69 6.93
C PHE A 143 -6.42 12.77 7.51
N THR A 144 -6.95 13.81 8.18
CA THR A 144 -6.13 14.87 8.79
C THR A 144 -6.18 14.84 10.31
N ARG A 145 -5.02 15.04 10.93
CA ARG A 145 -4.84 14.98 12.38
C ARG A 145 -4.69 16.39 12.96
N GLN A 146 -5.38 16.70 14.07
CA GLN A 146 -5.00 17.86 14.89
C GLN A 146 -3.63 17.60 15.52
N MET A 147 -2.64 18.42 15.16
CA MET A 147 -1.23 18.13 15.42
C MET A 147 -0.87 18.07 16.91
N SER A 148 -0.23 16.99 17.33
CA SER A 148 0.59 16.95 18.55
C SER A 148 1.83 16.08 18.30
N THR A 149 2.97 16.73 18.11
CA THR A 149 4.26 16.10 17.81
C THR A 149 4.83 15.37 19.02
N THR A 150 5.20 14.09 18.87
CA THR A 150 6.10 13.42 19.83
C THR A 150 7.14 12.62 19.05
N ARG A 151 8.41 13.04 19.11
CA ARG A 151 9.57 12.32 18.56
C ARG A 151 9.99 11.19 19.51
N ARG A 152 10.15 9.96 19.00
CA ARG A 152 10.79 8.85 19.71
C ARG A 152 12.17 8.53 19.10
N LYS A 153 13.12 8.16 19.98
CA LYS A 153 14.53 7.82 19.68
C LYS A 153 14.64 6.43 19.04
N SER A 154 15.60 6.30 18.11
CA SER A 154 15.92 5.08 17.36
C SER A 154 16.82 4.11 18.14
N GLU A 155 16.47 2.82 18.15
CA GLU A 155 17.37 1.69 18.46
C GLU A 155 17.49 0.75 17.23
N ASP A 156 18.51 -0.10 17.27
CA ASP A 156 19.27 -0.68 16.14
C ASP A 156 18.49 -1.30 14.97
N LYS A 157 18.91 -0.95 13.75
CA LYS A 157 18.30 -1.31 12.46
C LYS A 157 18.82 -2.65 11.91
N LEU A 158 17.89 -3.50 11.48
CA LEU A 158 18.16 -4.73 10.73
C LEU A 158 18.20 -4.44 9.23
N ARG A 159 19.28 -4.86 8.55
CA ARG A 159 19.61 -4.49 7.16
C ARG A 159 19.13 -5.52 6.13
N PHE A 160 18.76 -5.03 4.96
CA PHE A 160 18.37 -5.84 3.80
C PHE A 160 19.59 -6.59 3.21
N ARG A 161 19.43 -7.89 2.90
CA ARG A 161 20.50 -8.74 2.32
C ARG A 161 20.47 -8.73 0.78
N SER A 162 21.49 -9.27 0.12
CA SER A 162 21.67 -9.11 -1.33
C SER A 162 20.66 -9.89 -2.20
N VAL A 163 20.34 -9.32 -3.38
CA VAL A 163 19.41 -9.81 -4.43
C VAL A 163 19.65 -11.27 -4.85
N ALA A 164 20.90 -11.76 -4.80
CA ALA A 164 21.25 -13.13 -5.18
C ALA A 164 20.86 -14.21 -4.15
N HIS A 165 20.55 -13.80 -2.91
CA HIS A 165 19.97 -14.65 -1.88
C HIS A 165 18.44 -14.69 -1.98
N ALA A 166 17.80 -13.57 -2.33
CA ALA A 166 16.35 -13.46 -2.47
C ALA A 166 15.78 -14.35 -3.60
N ILE A 167 16.49 -14.48 -4.72
CA ILE A 167 16.08 -15.36 -5.85
C ILE A 167 16.17 -16.85 -5.44
N ARG A 168 17.18 -17.24 -4.66
CA ARG A 168 17.32 -18.61 -4.13
C ARG A 168 16.37 -18.90 -2.96
N ALA A 169 16.05 -17.88 -2.15
CA ALA A 169 15.07 -17.97 -1.07
C ALA A 169 13.64 -18.10 -1.62
N GLY A 170 13.26 -17.34 -2.65
CA GLY A 170 11.92 -17.38 -3.27
C GLY A 170 11.48 -18.77 -3.75
N ILE A 171 12.38 -19.50 -4.42
CA ILE A 171 12.12 -20.88 -4.88
C ILE A 171 12.06 -21.88 -3.70
N MET A 172 12.75 -21.58 -2.59
CA MET A 172 12.86 -22.44 -1.42
C MET A 172 11.69 -22.23 -0.43
N VAL A 173 11.29 -20.98 -0.18
CA VAL A 173 10.19 -20.58 0.72
C VAL A 173 8.85 -21.10 0.19
N ASP A 174 8.59 -20.92 -1.11
CA ASP A 174 7.37 -21.40 -1.78
C ASP A 174 7.29 -22.94 -1.81
N ARG A 175 8.44 -23.63 -1.63
CA ARG A 175 8.54 -25.09 -1.51
C ARG A 175 8.49 -25.57 -0.05
N ILE A 176 8.96 -24.77 0.92
CA ILE A 176 8.95 -25.07 2.35
C ILE A 176 7.54 -24.96 2.92
N TYR A 177 6.83 -23.86 2.66
CA TYR A 177 5.47 -23.65 3.18
C TYR A 177 4.45 -24.62 2.57
N ARG A 178 4.61 -25.02 1.30
CA ARG A 178 3.82 -26.12 0.71
C ARG A 178 4.09 -27.50 1.33
N ARG A 179 5.31 -27.77 1.85
CA ARG A 179 5.67 -29.08 2.45
C ARG A 179 5.30 -29.21 3.93
N LEU A 180 5.35 -28.13 4.70
CA LEU A 180 5.10 -28.15 6.15
C LEU A 180 3.60 -28.29 6.51
N SER A 181 2.70 -28.17 5.53
CA SER A 181 1.23 -28.27 5.66
C SER A 181 0.68 -29.64 6.13
N SER A 182 1.52 -30.61 6.49
CA SER A 182 1.08 -31.99 6.78
C SER A 182 0.63 -32.24 8.22
N SER A 183 0.78 -31.28 9.15
CA SER A 183 0.41 -31.51 10.56
C SER A 183 -0.09 -30.25 11.26
N SER A 184 -1.41 -30.02 11.25
CA SER A 184 -2.12 -29.24 12.27
C SER A 184 -3.57 -29.73 12.41
N ASN A 185 -4.05 -29.74 13.66
CA ASN A 185 -5.17 -30.54 14.14
C ASN A 185 -6.56 -29.89 13.96
N LEU A 186 -6.74 -28.90 13.07
CA LEU A 186 -8.09 -28.39 12.80
C LEU A 186 -8.81 -29.35 11.82
N GLN A 187 -9.87 -30.01 12.31
CA GLN A 187 -10.77 -30.78 11.48
C GLN A 187 -11.62 -29.81 10.64
N MET A 188 -11.04 -29.34 9.54
CA MET A 188 -11.69 -28.39 8.64
C MET A 188 -12.66 -29.12 7.70
N PRO A 189 -13.93 -28.65 7.59
CA PRO A 189 -14.87 -29.16 6.60
C PRO A 189 -14.28 -29.12 5.18
N ALA A 190 -14.50 -30.19 4.40
CA ALA A 190 -13.90 -30.33 3.07
C ALA A 190 -14.24 -29.18 2.11
N GLN A 191 -15.46 -28.63 2.21
CA GLN A 191 -15.89 -27.48 1.44
C GLN A 191 -15.06 -26.23 1.75
N ILE A 192 -14.84 -25.93 3.03
CA ILE A 192 -14.02 -24.79 3.49
C ILE A 192 -12.57 -24.99 3.03
N ALA A 193 -12.04 -26.20 3.19
CA ALA A 193 -10.69 -26.55 2.73
C ALA A 193 -10.52 -26.30 1.23
N GLN A 194 -11.53 -26.62 0.43
CA GLN A 194 -11.49 -26.43 -1.02
C GLN A 194 -11.54 -24.95 -1.41
N ILE A 195 -12.34 -24.14 -0.71
CA ILE A 195 -12.39 -22.68 -0.91
C ILE A 195 -11.01 -22.08 -0.59
N LEU A 196 -10.43 -22.40 0.57
CA LEU A 196 -9.17 -21.83 1.03
C LEU A 196 -7.95 -22.19 0.18
N LYS A 197 -8.00 -23.26 -0.64
CA LYS A 197 -6.96 -23.53 -1.64
C LYS A 197 -6.82 -22.41 -2.67
N ASN A 198 -7.87 -21.63 -2.90
CA ASN A 198 -7.86 -20.49 -3.82
C ASN A 198 -7.50 -19.18 -3.10
N SER A 199 -7.03 -19.22 -1.85
CA SER A 199 -6.57 -18.04 -1.09
C SER A 199 -5.36 -17.32 -1.70
N GLU A 200 -4.79 -17.82 -2.79
CA GLU A 200 -3.72 -17.15 -3.56
C GLU A 200 -4.26 -16.19 -4.61
N ASP A 201 -5.59 -16.07 -4.76
CA ASP A 201 -6.22 -15.12 -5.66
C ASP A 201 -6.34 -13.74 -5.00
N TRP A 202 -6.10 -12.67 -5.78
CA TRP A 202 -6.24 -11.29 -5.31
C TRP A 202 -7.69 -10.95 -4.99
N SER A 203 -8.60 -11.45 -5.82
CA SER A 203 -10.05 -11.27 -5.71
C SER A 203 -10.72 -12.47 -5.02
N PHE A 204 -10.03 -13.09 -4.04
CA PHE A 204 -10.58 -14.19 -3.26
C PHE A 204 -11.94 -13.83 -2.64
N ASP A 205 -12.97 -14.62 -2.94
CA ASP A 205 -14.33 -14.37 -2.45
C ASP A 205 -14.50 -14.80 -0.98
N VAL A 206 -14.14 -13.88 -0.09
CA VAL A 206 -14.30 -14.01 1.36
C VAL A 206 -15.75 -14.21 1.79
N PHE A 207 -16.74 -13.74 1.01
CA PHE A 207 -18.15 -13.92 1.34
C PHE A 207 -18.60 -15.37 1.11
N THR A 208 -18.08 -16.01 0.07
CA THR A 208 -18.28 -17.44 -0.16
C THR A 208 -17.66 -18.25 0.97
N LEU A 209 -16.47 -17.88 1.44
CA LEU A 209 -15.87 -18.48 2.64
C LEU A 209 -16.77 -18.29 3.86
N ASN A 210 -17.24 -17.08 4.14
CA ASN A 210 -18.09 -16.80 5.29
C ASN A 210 -19.39 -17.60 5.29
N SER A 211 -20.01 -17.75 4.12
CA SER A 211 -21.23 -18.55 3.96
C SER A 211 -20.97 -20.02 4.25
N ALA A 212 -19.88 -20.58 3.70
CA ALA A 212 -19.49 -21.97 3.94
C ALA A 212 -19.03 -22.24 5.40
N ALA A 213 -18.43 -21.23 6.03
CA ALA A 213 -17.95 -21.25 7.40
C ALA A 213 -19.04 -20.99 8.44
N SER A 214 -20.31 -20.84 8.05
CA SER A 214 -21.41 -20.50 8.96
C SER A 214 -21.10 -19.26 9.81
N GLY A 215 -20.50 -18.23 9.20
CA GLY A 215 -20.11 -17.01 9.89
C GLY A 215 -18.75 -17.07 10.60
N GLN A 216 -17.97 -18.17 10.48
CA GLN A 216 -16.68 -18.34 11.17
C GLN A 216 -15.47 -18.16 10.25
N CYS A 217 -15.54 -17.25 9.27
CA CYS A 217 -14.52 -17.13 8.23
C CYS A 217 -13.13 -16.75 8.76
N LEU A 218 -13.05 -15.88 9.77
CA LEU A 218 -11.78 -15.38 10.29
C LEU A 218 -11.02 -16.49 11.01
N ARG A 219 -11.73 -17.31 11.80
CA ARG A 219 -11.12 -18.47 12.46
C ARG A 219 -10.51 -19.43 11.44
N TYR A 220 -11.25 -19.81 10.40
CA TYR A 220 -10.74 -20.74 9.40
C TYR A 220 -9.60 -20.14 8.57
N MET A 221 -9.71 -18.88 8.14
CA MET A 221 -8.66 -18.18 7.39
C MET A 221 -7.39 -18.02 8.22
N GLY A 222 -7.51 -17.54 9.46
CA GLY A 222 -6.39 -17.35 10.38
C GLY A 222 -5.66 -18.66 10.67
N HIS A 223 -6.40 -19.73 11.01
CA HIS A 223 -5.78 -21.05 11.22
C HIS A 223 -5.08 -21.56 9.96
N TYR A 224 -5.76 -21.48 8.81
CA TYR A 224 -5.24 -21.96 7.54
C TYR A 224 -3.93 -21.25 7.16
N LEU A 225 -3.88 -19.92 7.28
CA LEU A 225 -2.69 -19.14 6.94
C LEU A 225 -1.55 -19.38 7.94
N LEU A 226 -1.82 -19.38 9.25
CA LEU A 226 -0.78 -19.68 10.25
C LEU A 226 -0.17 -21.08 10.05
N ASN A 227 -0.99 -22.06 9.66
CA ASN A 227 -0.51 -23.38 9.29
C ASN A 227 0.29 -23.38 7.98
N ARG A 228 -0.24 -22.72 6.95
CA ARG A 228 0.38 -22.62 5.62
C ARG A 228 1.77 -21.98 5.69
N PHE A 229 1.92 -20.91 6.48
CA PHE A 229 3.21 -20.28 6.77
C PHE A 229 4.03 -21.05 7.84
N GLY A 230 3.65 -22.28 8.21
CA GLY A 230 4.42 -23.14 9.13
C GLY A 230 4.60 -22.58 10.56
N LEU A 231 3.89 -21.50 10.90
CA LEU A 231 4.12 -20.71 12.12
C LEU A 231 3.68 -21.48 13.37
N ILE A 232 2.62 -22.29 13.25
CA ILE A 232 2.14 -23.16 14.33
C ILE A 232 3.25 -24.09 14.82
N GLN A 233 3.95 -24.77 13.90
CA GLN A 233 5.03 -25.68 14.25
C GLN A 233 6.29 -24.92 14.67
N LYS A 234 6.64 -23.85 13.94
CA LYS A 234 7.83 -23.04 14.19
C LYS A 234 7.86 -22.46 15.60
N PHE A 235 6.76 -21.85 16.03
CA PHE A 235 6.63 -21.20 17.34
C PHE A 235 5.98 -22.10 18.39
N LYS A 236 5.77 -23.39 18.06
CA LYS A 236 5.17 -24.39 18.96
C LYS A 236 3.85 -23.89 19.56
N ILE A 237 2.99 -23.30 18.73
CA ILE A 237 1.72 -22.73 19.16
C ILE A 237 0.81 -23.87 19.65
N PRO A 238 0.33 -23.87 20.91
CA PRO A 238 -0.59 -24.90 21.37
C PRO A 238 -1.90 -24.86 20.56
N THR A 239 -2.29 -25.98 19.93
CA THR A 239 -3.47 -26.01 19.05
C THR A 239 -4.75 -25.58 19.77
N ALA A 240 -4.97 -26.04 21.01
CA ALA A 240 -6.13 -25.64 21.80
C ALA A 240 -6.15 -24.13 22.06
N ALA A 241 -4.99 -23.54 22.35
CA ALA A 241 -4.88 -22.11 22.58
C ALA A 241 -5.13 -21.30 21.31
N LEU A 242 -4.66 -21.78 20.15
CA LEU A 242 -4.93 -21.15 18.87
C LEU A 242 -6.42 -21.18 18.52
N GLU A 243 -7.09 -22.32 18.71
CA GLU A 243 -8.52 -22.41 18.44
C GLU A 243 -9.34 -21.51 19.35
N ASN A 244 -9.06 -21.52 20.65
CA ASN A 244 -9.76 -20.65 21.59
C ASN A 244 -9.53 -19.18 21.25
N PHE A 245 -8.28 -18.79 20.97
CA PHE A 245 -7.95 -17.42 20.61
C PHE A 245 -8.71 -16.96 19.37
N LEU A 246 -8.70 -17.75 18.29
CA LEU A 246 -9.39 -17.40 17.04
C LEU A 246 -10.90 -17.33 17.22
N VAL A 247 -11.50 -18.23 18.03
CA VAL A 247 -12.93 -18.17 18.37
C VAL A 247 -13.27 -16.90 19.14
N GLN A 248 -12.43 -16.49 20.11
CA GLN A 248 -12.66 -15.29 20.90
C GLN A 248 -12.46 -13.99 20.10
N ILE A 249 -11.46 -13.98 19.20
CA ILE A 249 -11.26 -12.86 18.28
C ILE A 249 -12.49 -12.70 17.37
N GLU A 250 -12.94 -13.80 16.77
CA GLU A 250 -14.12 -13.78 15.90
C GLU A 250 -15.39 -13.34 16.64
N ALA A 251 -15.59 -13.81 17.87
CA ALA A 251 -16.72 -13.38 18.71
C ALA A 251 -16.69 -11.88 19.04
N GLY A 252 -15.50 -11.30 19.25
CA GLY A 252 -15.39 -9.86 19.53
C GLY A 252 -15.67 -9.00 18.30
N TYR A 253 -15.32 -9.44 17.09
CA TYR A 253 -15.75 -8.76 15.86
C TYR A 253 -17.29 -8.72 15.71
N GLU A 254 -17.97 -9.78 16.14
CA GLU A 254 -19.43 -9.88 16.04
C GLU A 254 -20.19 -9.15 17.17
N ARG A 255 -19.46 -8.59 18.16
CA ARG A 255 -20.04 -7.96 19.35
C ARG A 255 -21.03 -6.85 19.02
N TYR A 256 -20.69 -6.00 18.04
CA TYR A 256 -21.50 -4.83 17.65
C TYR A 256 -22.33 -5.06 16.37
N ARG A 257 -22.19 -6.23 15.73
CA ARG A 257 -22.91 -6.60 14.49
C ARG A 257 -22.74 -5.56 13.37
N ASN A 258 -21.49 -5.14 13.20
CA ASN A 258 -21.09 -4.15 12.22
C ASN A 258 -21.32 -4.65 10.79
N PRO A 259 -21.92 -3.84 9.90
CA PRO A 259 -22.03 -4.17 8.49
C PRO A 259 -20.68 -4.38 7.79
N TYR A 260 -19.69 -3.53 8.08
CA TYR A 260 -18.37 -3.50 7.44
C TYR A 260 -17.27 -4.00 8.38
N HIS A 261 -17.00 -3.30 9.49
CA HIS A 261 -15.89 -3.62 10.41
C HIS A 261 -16.22 -4.86 11.28
N ASN A 262 -16.28 -6.03 10.65
CA ASN A 262 -16.63 -7.33 11.24
C ASN A 262 -15.56 -8.40 10.90
N ASN A 263 -15.81 -9.65 11.30
CA ASN A 263 -14.85 -10.74 11.12
C ASN A 263 -14.51 -11.02 9.65
N MET A 264 -15.44 -10.76 8.73
CA MET A 264 -15.24 -10.96 7.30
C MET A 264 -14.28 -9.94 6.71
N HIS A 265 -14.35 -8.68 7.18
CA HIS A 265 -13.38 -7.64 6.80
C HIS A 265 -11.98 -8.05 7.25
N ALA A 266 -11.84 -8.43 8.52
CA ALA A 266 -10.58 -8.95 9.04
C ALA A 266 -10.06 -10.18 8.27
N ALA A 267 -10.96 -11.08 7.83
CA ALA A 267 -10.58 -12.24 7.01
C ALA A 267 -10.09 -11.83 5.61
N ASP A 268 -10.72 -10.85 4.97
CA ASP A 268 -10.30 -10.30 3.68
C ASP A 268 -8.94 -9.61 3.79
N VAL A 269 -8.75 -8.76 4.80
CA VAL A 269 -7.46 -8.09 5.06
C VAL A 269 -6.37 -9.11 5.34
N THR A 270 -6.63 -10.12 6.19
CA THR A 270 -5.66 -11.19 6.50
C THR A 270 -5.26 -11.98 5.25
N GLN A 271 -6.23 -12.32 4.39
CA GLN A 271 -5.96 -13.01 3.13
C GLN A 271 -5.18 -12.12 2.15
N THR A 272 -5.52 -10.84 2.05
CA THR A 272 -4.85 -9.88 1.16
C THR A 272 -3.39 -9.66 1.60
N VAL A 273 -3.15 -9.57 2.91
CA VAL A 273 -1.79 -9.57 3.48
C VAL A 273 -1.03 -10.82 3.08
N ALA A 274 -1.63 -12.01 3.22
CA ALA A 274 -0.99 -13.25 2.81
C ALA A 274 -0.68 -13.30 1.30
N TYR A 275 -1.60 -12.79 0.47
CA TYR A 275 -1.38 -12.64 -0.97
C TYR A 275 -0.15 -11.76 -1.24
N LEU A 276 -0.06 -10.56 -0.67
CA LEU A 276 1.08 -9.66 -0.89
C LEU A 276 2.39 -10.24 -0.37
N LEU A 277 2.38 -10.90 0.79
CA LEU A 277 3.55 -11.59 1.34
C LEU A 277 4.13 -12.61 0.33
N CYS A 278 3.27 -13.35 -0.36
CA CYS A 278 3.67 -14.35 -1.35
C CYS A 278 3.98 -13.74 -2.72
N GLN A 279 3.02 -13.04 -3.33
CA GLN A 279 3.07 -12.60 -4.73
C GLN A 279 4.04 -11.43 -4.95
N ALA A 280 4.16 -10.50 -3.99
CA ALA A 280 5.18 -9.46 -4.03
C ALA A 280 6.56 -9.96 -3.56
N GLY A 281 6.66 -11.23 -3.13
CA GLY A 281 7.89 -11.85 -2.66
C GLY A 281 8.42 -11.29 -1.33
N LEU A 282 7.62 -10.50 -0.59
CA LEU A 282 8.00 -9.88 0.67
C LEU A 282 8.37 -10.91 1.74
N ALA A 283 7.71 -12.07 1.77
CA ALA A 283 8.04 -13.15 2.71
C ALA A 283 9.51 -13.61 2.63
N ASN A 284 10.19 -13.41 1.50
CA ASN A 284 11.62 -13.77 1.34
C ASN A 284 12.57 -12.83 2.10
N TRP A 285 12.07 -11.69 2.53
CA TRP A 285 12.82 -10.62 3.17
C TRP A 285 12.52 -10.51 4.66
N LEU A 286 11.52 -11.28 5.11
CA LEU A 286 11.00 -11.27 6.46
C LEU A 286 11.47 -12.50 7.24
N THR A 287 11.65 -12.32 8.54
CA THR A 287 11.83 -13.43 9.48
C THR A 287 10.48 -14.10 9.74
N ASP A 288 10.51 -15.33 10.27
CA ASP A 288 9.27 -16.02 10.65
C ASP A 288 8.46 -15.22 11.69
N ILE A 289 9.14 -14.46 12.57
CA ILE A 289 8.48 -13.66 13.62
C ILE A 289 7.85 -12.39 13.04
N GLU A 290 8.48 -11.77 12.03
CA GLU A 290 7.91 -10.65 11.27
C GLU A 290 6.67 -11.09 10.47
N ILE A 291 6.72 -12.27 9.82
CA ILE A 291 5.56 -12.85 9.12
C ILE A 291 4.43 -13.14 10.12
N PHE A 292 4.76 -13.73 11.27
CA PHE A 292 3.76 -14.01 12.30
C PHE A 292 3.12 -12.73 12.85
N ALA A 293 3.93 -11.71 13.17
CA ALA A 293 3.43 -10.42 13.60
C ALA A 293 2.50 -9.78 12.56
N THR A 294 2.85 -9.87 11.27
CA THR A 294 2.08 -9.28 10.17
C THR A 294 0.71 -9.94 10.02
N LEU A 295 0.66 -11.28 10.00
CA LEU A 295 -0.62 -12.00 9.94
C LEU A 295 -1.45 -11.78 11.19
N PHE A 296 -0.82 -11.75 12.38
CA PHE A 296 -1.52 -11.49 13.62
C PHE A 296 -2.12 -10.07 13.64
N ALA A 297 -1.36 -9.05 13.23
CA ALA A 297 -1.86 -7.68 13.14
C ALA A 297 -3.08 -7.58 12.23
N ALA A 298 -3.04 -8.21 11.05
CA ALA A 298 -4.18 -8.25 10.14
C ALA A 298 -5.43 -8.90 10.77
N ILE A 299 -5.24 -10.01 11.51
CA ILE A 299 -6.34 -10.70 12.21
C ILE A 299 -7.00 -9.79 13.25
N ILE A 300 -6.24 -8.94 13.94
CA ILE A 300 -6.74 -8.17 15.09
C ILE A 300 -7.00 -6.68 14.82
N HIS A 301 -6.69 -6.16 13.63
CA HIS A 301 -6.57 -4.72 13.41
C HIS A 301 -7.84 -3.92 13.76
N ASP A 302 -9.03 -4.54 13.65
CA ASP A 302 -10.34 -3.94 13.94
C ASP A 302 -11.10 -4.69 15.06
N TYR A 303 -10.38 -5.41 15.93
CA TYR A 303 -11.00 -6.26 16.94
C TYR A 303 -11.93 -5.48 17.89
N GLU A 304 -13.20 -5.89 17.97
CA GLU A 304 -14.25 -5.19 18.74
C GLU A 304 -14.52 -3.73 18.29
N HIS A 305 -14.35 -3.42 17.00
CA HIS A 305 -14.76 -2.14 16.43
C HIS A 305 -16.24 -1.81 16.73
N THR A 306 -16.55 -0.56 17.05
CA THR A 306 -17.90 -0.14 17.50
C THR A 306 -18.87 0.18 16.36
N GLY A 307 -18.39 0.13 15.13
CA GLY A 307 -19.11 0.58 13.95
C GLY A 307 -19.20 2.11 13.84
N THR A 308 -18.36 2.81 14.61
CA THR A 308 -18.29 4.28 14.62
C THR A 308 -16.85 4.76 14.55
N THR A 309 -16.62 5.99 14.10
CA THR A 309 -15.28 6.54 13.86
C THR A 309 -14.62 7.06 15.14
N ASN A 310 -13.28 7.20 15.11
CA ASN A 310 -12.51 7.89 16.15
C ASN A 310 -13.08 9.29 16.46
N SER A 311 -13.50 10.05 15.44
CA SER A 311 -14.13 11.37 15.63
C SER A 311 -15.44 11.30 16.42
N PHE A 312 -16.27 10.30 16.15
CA PHE A 312 -17.49 10.07 16.93
C PHE A 312 -17.18 9.82 18.41
N HIS A 313 -16.22 8.93 18.69
CA HIS A 313 -15.79 8.61 20.05
C HIS A 313 -15.26 9.82 20.84
N VAL A 314 -14.51 10.71 20.18
CA VAL A 314 -13.98 11.95 20.77
C VAL A 314 -15.10 12.96 21.02
N MET A 315 -15.93 13.23 20.01
CA MET A 315 -17.04 14.18 20.13
C MET A 315 -18.08 13.76 21.18
N SER A 316 -18.32 12.45 21.32
CA SER A 316 -19.27 11.92 22.30
C SER A 316 -18.69 11.80 23.71
N GLY A 317 -17.39 12.06 23.91
CA GLY A 317 -16.71 11.87 25.19
C GLY A 317 -16.77 10.42 25.69
N SER A 318 -16.66 9.45 24.77
CA SER A 318 -16.73 8.02 25.14
C SER A 318 -15.62 7.62 26.13
N GLU A 319 -15.87 6.59 26.94
CA GLU A 319 -14.88 6.09 27.92
C GLU A 319 -13.56 5.68 27.23
N THR A 320 -13.65 5.07 26.05
CA THR A 320 -12.48 4.69 25.24
C THR A 320 -11.68 5.91 24.79
N ALA A 321 -12.34 7.00 24.37
CA ALA A 321 -11.66 8.24 23.98
C ALA A 321 -10.94 8.89 25.17
N LEU A 322 -11.59 8.91 26.35
CA LEU A 322 -10.97 9.40 27.59
C LEU A 322 -9.76 8.54 27.99
N LEU A 323 -9.85 7.22 27.86
CA LEU A 323 -8.77 6.29 28.19
C LEU A 323 -7.53 6.51 27.29
N TYR A 324 -7.74 6.72 26.00
CA TYR A 324 -6.66 6.91 25.01
C TYR A 324 -6.34 8.37 24.68
N ASN A 325 -6.93 9.30 25.43
CA ASN A 325 -6.69 10.74 25.30
C ASN A 325 -6.84 11.23 23.85
N ASP A 326 -7.94 10.83 23.20
CA ASP A 326 -8.35 11.23 21.85
C ASP A 326 -7.37 10.88 20.72
N ARG A 327 -6.43 9.95 20.95
CA ARG A 327 -5.41 9.56 19.95
C ARG A 327 -5.59 8.11 19.52
N ALA A 328 -5.82 7.89 18.23
CA ALA A 328 -5.96 6.55 17.62
C ALA A 328 -6.80 5.64 18.53
N VAL A 329 -8.01 6.10 18.86
CA VAL A 329 -8.80 5.61 20.01
C VAL A 329 -9.16 4.15 19.81
N LEU A 330 -9.65 3.82 18.61
CA LEU A 330 -10.04 2.47 18.21
C LEU A 330 -8.81 1.57 18.03
N GLU A 331 -7.76 2.05 17.35
CA GLU A 331 -6.56 1.27 17.07
C GLU A 331 -5.83 0.87 18.37
N ASN A 332 -5.74 1.79 19.34
CA ASN A 332 -5.23 1.45 20.67
C ASN A 332 -6.12 0.44 21.41
N TYR A 333 -7.45 0.54 21.25
CA TYR A 333 -8.40 -0.40 21.83
C TYR A 333 -8.23 -1.80 21.25
N HIS A 334 -8.17 -1.94 19.91
CA HIS A 334 -7.98 -3.21 19.20
C HIS A 334 -6.73 -3.94 19.72
N ILE A 335 -5.58 -3.24 19.73
CA ILE A 335 -4.32 -3.76 20.26
C ILE A 335 -4.47 -4.17 21.73
N SER A 336 -4.97 -3.26 22.58
CA SER A 336 -5.06 -3.48 24.02
C SER A 336 -5.87 -4.74 24.32
N GLN A 337 -7.07 -4.84 23.77
CA GLN A 337 -8.00 -5.93 24.06
C GLN A 337 -7.51 -7.27 23.52
N SER A 338 -6.95 -7.31 22.31
CA SER A 338 -6.38 -8.54 21.77
C SER A 338 -5.19 -9.04 22.61
N PHE A 339 -4.34 -8.14 23.12
CA PHE A 339 -3.27 -8.53 24.04
C PHE A 339 -3.74 -8.88 25.45
N GLN A 340 -4.88 -8.37 25.92
CA GLN A 340 -5.50 -8.85 27.16
C GLN A 340 -6.01 -10.28 26.99
N LEU A 341 -6.64 -10.61 25.85
CA LEU A 341 -7.05 -11.99 25.56
C LEU A 341 -5.87 -12.97 25.63
N LEU A 342 -4.71 -12.59 25.07
CA LEU A 342 -3.50 -13.41 25.08
C LEU A 342 -2.93 -13.70 26.49
N LYS A 343 -3.33 -12.94 27.51
CA LYS A 343 -2.92 -13.20 28.91
C LYS A 343 -3.71 -14.34 29.54
N LEU A 344 -4.86 -14.69 28.99
CA LEU A 344 -5.62 -15.85 29.44
C LEU A 344 -4.87 -17.12 29.00
N GLU A 345 -4.68 -18.06 29.93
CA GLU A 345 -3.89 -19.28 29.69
C GLU A 345 -4.43 -20.06 28.49
N GLU A 346 -5.76 -20.12 28.36
CA GLU A 346 -6.47 -20.81 27.29
C GLU A 346 -6.32 -20.17 25.91
N ASN A 347 -5.77 -18.94 25.80
CA ASN A 347 -5.58 -18.20 24.55
C ASN A 347 -4.11 -17.89 24.26
N SER A 348 -3.18 -18.42 25.07
CA SER A 348 -1.77 -18.00 25.04
C SER A 348 -0.99 -18.58 23.86
N ILE A 349 -1.27 -18.10 22.64
CA ILE A 349 -0.59 -18.55 21.42
C ILE A 349 0.89 -18.10 21.35
N LEU A 350 1.29 -17.16 22.20
CA LEU A 350 2.64 -16.59 22.26
C LEU A 350 3.48 -17.19 23.41
N ALA A 351 2.95 -18.17 24.16
CA ALA A 351 3.57 -18.69 25.38
C ALA A 351 4.99 -19.24 25.19
N ASN A 352 5.28 -19.76 24.00
CA ASN A 352 6.55 -20.42 23.67
C ASN A 352 7.55 -19.53 22.94
N LEU A 353 7.25 -18.24 22.75
CA LEU A 353 8.21 -17.27 22.23
C LEU A 353 9.28 -16.96 23.27
N SER A 354 10.52 -16.75 22.82
CA SER A 354 11.55 -16.11 23.63
C SER A 354 11.15 -14.67 23.98
N LYS A 355 11.83 -14.07 24.98
CA LYS A 355 11.55 -12.70 25.40
C LYS A 355 11.84 -11.70 24.27
N GLU A 356 12.89 -11.97 23.51
CA GLU A 356 13.32 -11.18 22.37
C GLU A 356 12.31 -11.27 21.23
N GLU A 357 11.86 -12.48 20.87
CA GLU A 357 10.81 -12.69 19.86
C GLU A 357 9.49 -12.04 20.27
N TYR A 358 9.06 -12.19 21.53
CA TYR A 358 7.84 -11.55 22.03
C TYR A 358 7.93 -10.02 21.94
N ARG A 359 9.08 -9.44 22.30
CA ARG A 359 9.30 -7.99 22.23
C ARG A 359 9.25 -7.49 20.79
N GLU A 360 9.93 -8.17 19.87
CA GLU A 360 9.92 -7.85 18.44
C GLU A 360 8.50 -7.96 17.87
N PHE A 361 7.84 -9.10 18.09
CA PHE A 361 6.46 -9.35 17.68
C PHE A 361 5.52 -8.26 18.18
N ARG A 362 5.56 -7.95 19.48
CA ARG A 362 4.67 -6.97 20.09
C ARG A 362 4.90 -5.58 19.53
N ASN A 363 6.16 -5.17 19.35
CA ASN A 363 6.48 -3.86 18.78
C ASN A 363 5.96 -3.73 17.34
N LEU A 364 6.19 -4.74 16.51
CA LEU A 364 5.70 -4.76 15.13
C LEU A 364 4.17 -4.71 15.05
N VAL A 365 3.46 -5.54 15.83
CA VAL A 365 1.99 -5.55 15.86
C VAL A 365 1.44 -4.19 16.28
N ILE A 366 2.02 -3.57 17.32
CA ILE A 366 1.59 -2.24 17.78
C ILE A 366 1.78 -1.20 16.67
N GLU A 367 2.94 -1.19 16.01
CA GLU A 367 3.22 -0.21 14.96
C GLU A 367 2.29 -0.38 13.76
N MET A 368 2.08 -1.62 13.31
CA MET A 368 1.22 -1.92 12.17
C MET A 368 -0.25 -1.56 12.42
N VAL A 369 -0.81 -1.95 13.58
CA VAL A 369 -2.22 -1.67 13.87
C VAL A 369 -2.44 -0.18 14.16
N LEU A 370 -1.50 0.52 14.81
CA LEU A 370 -1.63 1.99 14.94
C LEU A 370 -1.55 2.70 13.59
N ALA A 371 -0.89 2.11 12.60
CA ALA A 371 -0.79 2.67 11.26
C ALA A 371 -2.05 2.47 10.41
N THR A 372 -3.04 1.66 10.83
CA THR A 372 -4.33 1.58 10.13
C THR A 372 -5.22 2.79 10.43
N ASP A 373 -4.87 3.63 11.42
CA ASP A 373 -5.53 4.93 11.65
C ASP A 373 -5.42 5.78 10.37
N MET A 374 -6.56 6.01 9.74
CA MET A 374 -6.69 6.76 8.49
C MET A 374 -6.12 8.18 8.58
N SER A 375 -6.06 8.78 9.77
CA SER A 375 -5.45 10.10 9.99
C SER A 375 -3.92 10.12 9.77
N SER A 376 -3.30 8.94 9.71
CA SER A 376 -1.87 8.76 9.43
C SER A 376 -1.56 8.49 7.95
N HIS A 377 -2.58 8.33 7.10
CA HIS A 377 -2.43 7.92 5.69
C HIS A 377 -1.45 8.79 4.89
N PHE A 378 -1.68 10.11 4.82
CA PHE A 378 -0.84 11.00 4.02
C PHE A 378 0.61 11.04 4.54
N GLN A 379 0.80 10.98 5.86
CA GLN A 379 2.13 10.93 6.46
C GLN A 379 2.87 9.63 6.10
N GLN A 380 2.17 8.50 6.02
CA GLN A 380 2.75 7.23 5.58
C GLN A 380 3.14 7.27 4.10
N ILE A 381 2.26 7.76 3.23
CA ILE A 381 2.53 7.89 1.78
C ILE A 381 3.73 8.81 1.56
N LYS A 382 3.76 9.98 2.19
CA LYS A 382 4.89 10.92 2.10
C LYS A 382 6.21 10.27 2.52
N THR A 383 6.19 9.57 3.65
CA THR A 383 7.38 8.87 4.17
C THR A 383 7.86 7.81 3.20
N MET A 384 6.95 7.04 2.58
CA MET A 384 7.33 6.01 1.63
C MET A 384 7.82 6.58 0.30
N LYS A 385 7.17 7.61 -0.25
CA LYS A 385 7.64 8.34 -1.45
C LYS A 385 9.07 8.83 -1.25
N GLN A 386 9.37 9.46 -0.11
CA GLN A 386 10.73 9.89 0.25
C GLN A 386 11.74 8.74 0.26
N LEU A 387 11.37 7.61 0.88
CA LEU A 387 12.24 6.44 0.95
C LEU A 387 12.50 5.82 -0.42
N LEU A 388 11.54 5.88 -1.35
CA LEU A 388 11.71 5.38 -2.73
C LEU A 388 12.59 6.29 -3.60
N CYS A 389 12.64 7.60 -3.31
CA CYS A 389 13.50 8.54 -4.02
C CYS A 389 14.98 8.32 -3.66
N HIS A 390 15.26 8.10 -2.38
CA HIS A 390 16.59 7.73 -1.93
C HIS A 390 16.88 6.27 -2.30
N SER A 391 17.59 6.03 -3.42
CA SER A 391 17.95 4.71 -3.99
C SER A 391 18.63 3.70 -3.04
N ASP A 392 18.81 4.03 -1.76
CA ASP A 392 19.29 3.13 -0.72
C ASP A 392 18.13 2.36 -0.04
N PHE A 393 17.63 1.35 -0.74
CA PHE A 393 16.65 0.39 -0.20
C PHE A 393 17.17 -0.39 1.02
N SER A 394 18.49 -0.38 1.30
CA SER A 394 19.07 -1.09 2.45
C SER A 394 18.80 -0.38 3.79
N ALA A 395 18.39 0.89 3.74
CA ALA A 395 18.03 1.71 4.90
C ALA A 395 16.54 1.67 5.26
N MET A 396 15.72 0.92 4.50
CA MET A 396 14.27 0.92 4.63
C MET A 396 13.83 0.20 5.91
N ASP A 397 13.05 0.91 6.72
CA ASP A 397 12.52 0.41 7.98
C ASP A 397 11.40 -0.59 7.71
N LYS A 398 11.64 -1.87 8.03
CA LYS A 398 10.67 -2.95 7.80
C LYS A 398 9.33 -2.68 8.47
N ALA A 399 9.32 -2.09 9.66
CA ALA A 399 8.10 -1.83 10.39
C ALA A 399 7.20 -0.85 9.62
N LYS A 400 7.80 0.17 8.99
CA LYS A 400 7.07 1.12 8.12
C LYS A 400 6.55 0.49 6.84
N VAL A 401 7.32 -0.41 6.22
CA VAL A 401 6.90 -1.13 5.01
C VAL A 401 5.72 -2.04 5.32
N LEU A 402 5.80 -2.80 6.40
CA LEU A 402 4.72 -3.69 6.84
C LEU A 402 3.48 -2.92 7.29
N SER A 403 3.67 -1.77 7.95
CA SER A 403 2.58 -0.86 8.31
C SER A 403 1.83 -0.34 7.09
N LEU A 404 2.58 0.17 6.09
CA LEU A 404 1.96 0.61 4.84
C LEU A 404 1.29 -0.55 4.08
N MET A 405 1.91 -1.75 4.09
CA MET A 405 1.32 -2.92 3.46
C MET A 405 -0.02 -3.30 4.12
N LEU A 406 -0.08 -3.35 5.45
CA LEU A 406 -1.33 -3.60 6.17
C LEU A 406 -2.38 -2.53 5.85
N HIS A 407 -1.98 -1.25 5.87
CA HIS A 407 -2.84 -0.13 5.50
C HIS A 407 -3.41 -0.29 4.09
N CYS A 408 -2.59 -0.65 3.11
CA CYS A 408 -3.02 -0.92 1.74
C CYS A 408 -3.98 -2.10 1.63
N CYS A 409 -3.77 -3.16 2.42
CA CYS A 409 -4.68 -4.31 2.46
C CYS A 409 -6.05 -3.94 3.06
N ASP A 410 -6.05 -3.11 4.09
CA ASP A 410 -7.25 -2.63 4.78
C ASP A 410 -8.18 -1.83 3.83
N ILE A 411 -7.58 -0.94 3.02
CA ILE A 411 -8.32 -0.15 2.02
C ILE A 411 -8.33 -0.79 0.61
N SER A 412 -8.11 -2.11 0.51
CA SER A 412 -7.87 -2.77 -0.80
C SER A 412 -9.13 -3.04 -1.62
N HIS A 413 -10.33 -2.99 -1.03
CA HIS A 413 -11.56 -3.39 -1.72
C HIS A 413 -11.83 -2.67 -3.06
N PRO A 414 -11.41 -1.41 -3.33
CA PRO A 414 -11.52 -0.77 -4.65
C PRO A 414 -10.59 -1.35 -5.72
N ALA A 415 -9.53 -2.05 -5.33
CA ALA A 415 -8.60 -2.71 -6.25
C ALA A 415 -8.98 -4.17 -6.55
N LYS A 416 -10.07 -4.69 -5.96
CA LYS A 416 -10.59 -6.04 -6.21
C LYS A 416 -11.65 -6.01 -7.33
N ASP A 417 -12.07 -7.20 -7.77
CA ASP A 417 -13.13 -7.33 -8.79
C ASP A 417 -14.40 -6.57 -8.40
N TRP A 418 -15.08 -5.99 -9.40
CA TRP A 418 -16.23 -5.10 -9.20
C TRP A 418 -17.30 -5.66 -8.26
N ASN A 419 -17.66 -6.94 -8.40
CA ASN A 419 -18.68 -7.56 -7.57
C ASN A 419 -18.29 -7.59 -6.08
N LEU A 420 -17.00 -7.79 -5.80
CA LEU A 420 -16.47 -7.81 -4.44
C LEU A 420 -16.38 -6.39 -3.89
N HIS A 421 -15.82 -5.47 -4.68
CA HIS A 421 -15.78 -4.05 -4.36
C HIS A 421 -17.17 -3.49 -4.01
N PHE A 422 -18.16 -3.73 -4.88
CA PHE A 422 -19.52 -3.23 -4.73
C PHE A 422 -20.17 -3.68 -3.43
N ARG A 423 -20.03 -4.95 -3.05
CA ARG A 423 -20.57 -5.49 -1.80
C ARG A 423 -19.92 -4.86 -0.57
N TRP A 424 -18.60 -4.65 -0.62
CA TRP A 424 -17.89 -3.96 0.45
C TRP A 424 -18.31 -2.50 0.58
N THR A 425 -18.45 -1.79 -0.54
CA THR A 425 -18.96 -0.41 -0.56
C THR A 425 -20.36 -0.32 0.04
N GLN A 426 -21.28 -1.22 -0.33
CA GLN A 426 -22.63 -1.25 0.27
C GLN A 426 -22.59 -1.45 1.80
N LYS A 427 -21.73 -2.34 2.28
CA LYS A 427 -21.54 -2.59 3.72
C LYS A 427 -20.98 -1.36 4.44
N LEU A 428 -19.96 -0.71 3.87
CA LEU A 428 -19.37 0.49 4.45
C LEU A 428 -20.39 1.63 4.54
N MET A 429 -21.17 1.85 3.47
CA MET A 429 -22.20 2.88 3.46
C MET A 429 -23.30 2.61 4.49
N GLU A 430 -23.77 1.36 4.59
CA GLU A 430 -24.74 0.95 5.62
C GLU A 430 -24.23 1.25 7.04
N GLU A 431 -22.95 1.02 7.31
CA GLU A 431 -22.35 1.33 8.61
C GLU A 431 -22.29 2.84 8.88
N PHE A 432 -21.89 3.64 7.88
CA PHE A 432 -21.94 5.10 8.00
C PHE A 432 -23.36 5.61 8.25
N PHE A 433 -24.38 5.06 7.59
CA PHE A 433 -25.79 5.44 7.83
C PHE A 433 -26.26 5.07 9.24
N ARG A 434 -25.80 3.93 9.79
CA ARG A 434 -26.09 3.57 11.19
C ARG A 434 -25.47 4.57 12.16
N GLN A 435 -24.23 5.01 11.95
CA GLN A 435 -23.60 6.03 12.80
C GLN A 435 -24.39 7.35 12.80
N VAL A 436 -24.85 7.81 11.63
CA VAL A 436 -25.66 9.05 11.53
C VAL A 436 -26.96 8.91 12.33
N SER A 437 -27.61 7.74 12.25
CA SER A 437 -28.83 7.44 13.01
C SER A 437 -28.59 7.53 14.51
N PHE A 438 -27.46 7.01 15.02
CA PHE A 438 -27.06 7.19 16.43
C PHE A 438 -26.87 8.66 16.80
N ARG A 439 -26.20 9.47 15.96
CA ARG A 439 -25.97 10.89 16.24
C ARG A 439 -27.28 11.68 16.36
N SER A 440 -28.29 11.34 15.55
CA SER A 440 -29.60 11.99 15.58
C SER A 440 -30.43 11.73 16.85
N LEU A 441 -30.05 10.74 17.67
CA LEU A 441 -30.69 10.46 18.96
C LEU A 441 -30.11 11.30 20.12
N PHE A 442 -28.96 11.93 19.92
CA PHE A 442 -28.24 12.72 20.94
C PHE A 442 -28.27 14.23 20.69
N VAL A 443 -28.86 14.67 19.58
CA VAL A 443 -29.19 16.08 19.27
C VAL A 443 -30.69 16.26 19.46
#